data_AF-A0A075P4H6-F1
#
_entry.id   AF-A0A075P4H6-F1
#
_cell.length_a   1.000
_cell.length_b   1.000
_cell.length_c   1.000
_cell.angle_alpha   90.00
_cell.angle_beta   90.00
_cell.angle_gamma   90.00
#
_symmetry.space_group_name_H-M   'P 1'
#
loop_
_entity.id
_entity.type
_entity.pdbx_description
1 polymer ?
#
loop_
_entity_poly.entity_id
_entity_poly.type
_entity_poly.pdbx_seq_one_letter_code
_entity_poly.pdbx_strand_id
1 'polypeptide(L)' 'MDEGIIAMLVMPLVIFMIFVAPIWLILHYRSKKQVNQGLSAEEQASLQSLAEQAEKMSDRIQTLEAILDSEAPEWRNRA' A
#
# COMPACT_ATOMS: atom_id res chain seq x y z
N MET A 1 39.66 -22.13 34.53
CA MET A 1 39.89 -21.61 33.16
C MET A 1 38.54 -21.16 32.59
N ASP A 2 37.81 -20.36 33.34
CA ASP A 2 36.34 -20.30 33.18
C ASP A 2 35.83 -18.86 33.04
N GLU A 3 36.36 -17.89 33.75
CA GLU A 3 35.87 -16.50 33.70
C GLU A 3 36.43 -15.70 32.51
N GLY A 4 37.72 -15.84 32.20
CA GLY A 4 38.37 -15.09 31.12
C GLY A 4 37.84 -15.45 29.73
N ILE A 5 37.51 -16.72 29.50
CA ILE A 5 36.92 -17.18 28.23
C ILE A 5 35.49 -16.68 28.08
N ILE A 6 34.70 -16.71 29.17
CA ILE A 6 33.33 -16.19 29.17
C ILE A 6 33.34 -14.67 28.88
N ALA A 7 34.22 -13.90 29.53
CA ALA A 7 34.31 -12.45 29.31
C ALA A 7 34.67 -12.11 27.86
N MET A 8 35.58 -12.88 27.23
CA MET A 8 35.99 -12.68 25.83
C MET A 8 34.85 -12.93 24.83
N LEU A 9 33.92 -13.86 25.14
CA LEU A 9 32.76 -14.15 24.30
C LEU A 9 31.59 -13.19 24.56
N VAL A 10 31.34 -12.83 25.82
CA VAL A 10 30.18 -12.03 26.21
C VAL A 10 30.36 -10.54 25.87
N MET A 11 31.56 -9.99 26.03
CA MET A 11 31.81 -8.57 25.75
C MET A 11 31.43 -8.15 24.32
N PRO A 12 31.86 -8.83 23.24
CA PRO A 12 31.43 -8.47 21.88
C PRO A 12 29.93 -8.70 21.65
N LEU A 13 29.32 -9.70 22.28
CA LEU A 13 27.86 -9.93 22.19
C LEU A 13 27.06 -8.79 22.83
N VAL A 14 27.50 -8.28 23.99
CA VAL A 14 26.84 -7.15 24.65
C VAL A 14 26.94 -5.88 23.80
N ILE A 15 28.12 -5.59 23.24
CA ILE A 15 28.32 -4.46 22.33
C ILE A 15 27.40 -4.62 21.10
N PHE A 16 27.37 -5.81 20.50
CA PHE A 16 26.47 -6.12 19.39
C PHE A 16 25.00 -5.86 19.75
N MET A 17 24.56 -6.30 20.94
CA MET A 17 23.19 -6.07 21.40
C MET A 17 22.88 -4.58 21.58
N ILE A 18 23.83 -3.78 22.09
CA ILE A 18 23.66 -2.33 22.26
C ILE A 18 23.47 -1.62 20.92
N PHE A 19 24.09 -2.08 19.83
CA PHE A 19 23.96 -1.44 18.53
C PHE A 19 22.85 -2.05 17.66
N VAL A 20 22.83 -3.37 17.54
CA VAL A 20 21.95 -4.07 16.60
C VAL A 20 20.52 -4.17 17.13
N ALA A 21 20.32 -4.40 18.43
CA ALA A 21 18.95 -4.51 18.96
C ALA A 21 18.15 -3.20 18.83
N PRO A 22 18.72 -2.00 19.12
CA PRO A 22 18.01 -0.74 18.87
C PRO A 22 17.75 -0.48 17.38
N ILE A 23 18.70 -0.77 16.49
CA ILE A 23 18.49 -0.63 15.04
C ILE A 23 17.37 -1.55 14.57
N TRP A 24 17.36 -2.81 15.01
CA TRP A 24 16.31 -3.77 14.67
C TRP A 24 14.94 -3.31 15.18
N LEU A 25 14.88 -2.79 16.41
CA LEU A 25 13.66 -2.24 16.98
C LEU A 25 13.14 -1.07 16.15
N ILE A 26 14.01 -0.10 15.80
CA ILE A 26 13.64 1.03 14.93
C ILE A 26 13.09 0.53 13.60
N LEU A 27 13.77 -0.42 12.94
CA LEU A 27 13.31 -0.99 11.66
C LEU A 27 11.97 -1.73 11.80
N HIS A 28 11.78 -2.51 12.86
CA HIS A 28 10.56 -3.26 13.12
C HIS A 28 9.35 -2.31 13.27
N TYR A 29 9.49 -1.28 14.11
CA TYR A 29 8.41 -0.32 14.34
C TYR A 29 8.20 0.62 13.15
N ARG A 30 9.25 0.98 12.42
CA ARG A 30 9.13 1.82 11.21
C ARG A 30 8.42 1.06 10.08
N SER A 31 8.76 -0.21 9.85
CA SER A 31 8.08 -1.05 8.87
C SER A 31 6.61 -1.26 9.22
N LYS A 32 6.30 -1.54 10.49
CA LYS A 32 4.91 -1.67 10.97
C LYS A 32 4.12 -0.37 10.83
N LYS A 33 4.77 0.79 11.06
CA LYS A 33 4.16 2.11 10.83
C LYS A 33 3.87 2.36 9.36
N GLN A 34 4.76 1.95 8.45
CA GLN A 34 4.57 2.13 7.00
C GLN A 34 3.41 1.28 6.46
N VAL A 35 3.23 0.06 6.98
CA VAL A 35 2.09 -0.81 6.61
C VAL A 35 0.76 -0.29 7.16
N ASN A 36 0.77 0.35 8.34
CA ASN A 36 -0.42 0.94 8.96
C ASN A 36 -0.66 2.41 8.57
N GLN A 37 0.23 3.01 7.78
CA GLN A 37 -0.01 4.33 7.20
C GLN A 37 -1.02 4.13 6.08
N GLY A 38 -2.26 4.57 6.33
CA GLY A 38 -3.26 4.69 5.27
C GLY A 38 -2.80 5.66 4.18
N LEU A 39 -3.68 5.90 3.22
CA LEU A 39 -3.40 6.78 2.09
C LEU A 39 -2.95 8.17 2.56
N SER A 40 -1.90 8.67 1.93
CA SER A 40 -1.55 10.09 2.03
C SER A 40 -2.67 10.97 1.47
N ALA A 41 -2.65 12.26 1.82
CA ALA A 41 -3.63 13.21 1.29
C ALA A 41 -3.61 13.29 -0.24
N GLU A 42 -2.44 13.13 -0.86
CA GLU A 42 -2.28 13.10 -2.32
C GLU A 42 -2.90 11.83 -2.93
N GLU A 43 -2.64 10.67 -2.35
CA GLU A 43 -3.25 9.41 -2.78
C GLU A 43 -4.77 9.44 -2.62
N GLN A 44 -5.27 10.04 -1.53
CA GLN A 44 -6.71 10.22 -1.31
C GLN A 44 -7.34 11.14 -2.35
N ALA A 45 -6.69 12.27 -2.68
CA ALA A 45 -7.16 13.17 -3.72
C ALA A 45 -7.16 12.52 -5.12
N SER A 46 -6.13 11.73 -5.43
CA SER A 46 -6.04 10.97 -6.67
C SER A 46 -7.17 9.93 -6.79
N LEU A 47 -7.44 9.18 -5.71
CA LEU A 47 -8.55 8.23 -5.68
C LEU A 47 -9.91 8.89 -5.83
N GLN A 48 -10.11 10.05 -5.20
CA GLN A 48 -11.34 10.83 -5.34
C GLN A 48 -11.55 11.26 -6.80
N SER A 49 -10.49 11.76 -7.46
CA SER A 49 -10.53 12.11 -8.88
C SER A 49 -10.82 10.91 -9.78
N LEU A 50 -10.26 9.73 -9.49
CA LEU A 50 -10.56 8.51 -10.22
C LEU A 50 -12.02 8.07 -10.04
N ALA A 51 -12.56 8.19 -8.83
CA ALA A 51 -13.95 7.85 -8.54
C ALA A 51 -14.92 8.76 -9.31
N GLU A 52 -14.67 10.08 -9.31
CA GLU A 52 -15.45 11.05 -10.08
C GLU A 52 -15.39 10.79 -11.59
N GLN A 53 -14.22 10.42 -12.10
CA GLN A 53 -14.06 10.04 -13.50
C GLN A 53 -14.83 8.75 -13.84
N ALA A 54 -14.85 7.78 -12.94
CA ALA A 54 -15.59 6.53 -13.12
C ALA A 54 -17.11 6.78 -13.14
N GLU A 55 -17.63 7.64 -12.24
CA GLU A 55 -19.03 8.04 -12.22
C GLU A 55 -19.42 8.72 -13.54
N LYS A 56 -18.63 9.71 -13.97
CA LYS A 56 -18.86 10.40 -15.25
C LYS A 56 -18.79 9.45 -16.45
N MET A 57 -17.94 8.43 -16.40
CA MET A 57 -17.85 7.42 -17.45
C MET A 57 -19.10 6.53 -17.48
N SER A 58 -19.62 6.15 -16.32
CA SER A 58 -20.86 5.37 -16.19
C SER A 58 -22.05 6.12 -16.81
N ASP A 59 -22.22 7.41 -16.49
CA ASP A 59 -23.29 8.24 -17.07
C ASP A 59 -23.21 8.33 -18.59
N ARG A 60 -21.97 8.45 -19.10
CA ARG A 60 -21.72 8.49 -20.54
C ARG A 60 -22.02 7.15 -21.20
N ILE A 61 -21.67 6.03 -20.58
CA ILE A 61 -22.01 4.69 -21.10
C ILE A 61 -23.53 4.56 -21.16
N GLN A 62 -24.25 4.92 -20.10
CA GLN A 62 -25.72 4.85 -20.09
C GLN A 62 -26.33 5.73 -21.19
N THR A 63 -25.78 6.93 -21.40
CA THR A 63 -26.21 7.81 -22.49
C THR A 63 -25.95 7.16 -23.87
N LEU A 64 -24.77 6.57 -24.06
CA LEU A 64 -24.43 5.89 -25.31
C LEU A 64 -25.33 4.68 -25.55
N GLU A 65 -25.61 3.88 -24.52
CA GLU A 65 -26.53 2.75 -24.59
C GLU A 65 -27.94 3.20 -24.96
N ALA A 66 -28.43 4.31 -24.40
CA ALA A 66 -29.73 4.88 -24.76
C ALA A 66 -29.79 5.34 -26.23
N ILE A 67 -28.72 5.96 -26.74
CA ILE A 67 -28.61 6.35 -28.15
C ILE A 67 -28.56 5.10 -29.05
N LEU A 68 -27.79 4.09 -28.67
CA LEU A 68 -27.70 2.84 -29.42
C LEU A 68 -29.03 2.09 -29.43
N ASP A 69 -29.77 2.10 -28.33
CA ASP A 69 -31.12 1.54 -28.23
C ASP A 69 -32.11 2.25 -29.17
N SER A 70 -31.96 3.56 -29.40
CA SER A 70 -32.81 4.31 -30.34
C SER A 70 -32.38 4.21 -31.80
N GLU A 71 -31.08 4.31 -32.08
CA GLU A 71 -30.53 4.45 -33.45
C GLU A 71 -30.16 3.10 -34.08
N ALA A 72 -29.89 2.07 -33.28
CA ALA A 72 -29.41 0.78 -33.76
C ALA A 72 -30.01 -0.39 -32.95
N PRO A 73 -31.34 -0.59 -32.90
CA PRO A 73 -32.03 -1.49 -31.95
C PRO A 73 -31.52 -2.95 -31.88
N GLU A 74 -30.85 -3.45 -32.92
CA GLU A 74 -30.24 -4.79 -32.97
C GLU A 74 -28.78 -4.83 -32.48
N TRP A 75 -28.22 -3.74 -31.98
CA TRP A 75 -26.80 -3.62 -31.60
C TRP A 75 -26.38 -4.63 -30.53
N ARG A 76 -27.28 -4.93 -29.59
CA ARG A 76 -27.05 -5.91 -28.52
C ARG A 76 -26.92 -7.34 -29.03
N ASN A 77 -27.54 -7.66 -30.16
CA ASN A 77 -27.47 -9.00 -30.77
C ASN A 77 -26.19 -9.22 -31.59
N ARG A 78 -25.33 -8.20 -31.70
CA ARG A 78 -24.06 -8.22 -32.46
C ARG A 78 -22.82 -8.33 -31.58
N ALA A 79 -22.97 -8.30 -30.26
CA ALA A 79 -21.90 -8.38 -29.27
C ALA A 79 -21.56 -9.84 -28.90
#